data_AF-A0A527ZFB0-F1
#
_entry.id   AF-A0A527ZFB0-F1
#
_cell.length_a   1.000
_cell.length_b   1.000
_cell.length_c   1.000
_cell.angle_alpha   90.00
_cell.angle_beta   90.00
_cell.angle_gamma   90.00
#
_symmetry.space_group_name_H-M   'P 1'
#
loop_
_entity.id
_entity.type
_entity.pdbx_description
1 polymer ?
#
loop_
_entity_poly.entity_id
_entity_poly.type
_entity_poly.pdbx_seq_one_letter_code
_entity_poly.pdbx_strand_id
1 'polypeptide(L)'
;VVGRYPFASDGPEDIAMADFAKLFAPGGLMDRFFAQNLASLIDMTGQDWNWKQDARFGRDLSKATLKNFQLAAEIRNAFFPSGGSVPSVSVTFTPFSLHGDADTAVLDVDGQIVQSNQAGNAPSTVNWPSGM
;
A
#
# COMPACT_ATOMS: atom_id res chain seq x y z
N VAL A 1 -12.45 10.15 -0.64
CA VAL A 1 -11.01 10.15 -1.01
C VAL A 1 -10.54 11.42 -1.73
N VAL A 2 -11.40 12.16 -2.45
CA VAL A 2 -10.98 13.40 -3.16
C VAL A 2 -10.46 14.45 -2.17
N GLY A 3 -9.34 15.10 -2.52
CA GLY A 3 -8.75 16.20 -1.73
C GLY A 3 -8.09 15.78 -0.42
N ARG A 4 -7.91 14.46 -0.20
CA ARG A 4 -7.35 13.91 1.03
C ARG A 4 -6.01 13.24 0.78
N TYR A 5 -5.10 13.34 1.74
CA TYR A 5 -3.87 12.56 1.74
C TYR A 5 -4.21 11.06 1.84
N PRO A 6 -3.53 10.16 1.12
CA PRO A 6 -2.38 10.37 0.23
C PRO A 6 -2.71 10.65 -1.24
N PHE A 7 -3.99 10.76 -1.62
CA PHE A 7 -4.40 10.99 -3.01
C PHE A 7 -4.18 12.43 -3.48
N ALA A 8 -4.32 13.39 -2.57
CA ALA A 8 -3.84 14.76 -2.71
C ALA A 8 -2.72 14.97 -1.69
N SER A 9 -1.49 15.20 -2.17
CA SER A 9 -0.31 15.32 -1.30
C SER A 9 -0.37 16.52 -0.36
N ASP A 10 -1.11 17.55 -0.73
CA ASP A 10 -1.39 18.78 0.02
C ASP A 10 -2.75 18.75 0.72
N GLY A 11 -3.44 17.60 0.70
CA GLY A 11 -4.73 17.41 1.35
C GLY A 11 -4.62 17.63 2.87
N PRO A 12 -5.44 18.50 3.48
CA PRO A 12 -5.34 18.83 4.90
C PRO A 12 -5.86 17.73 5.84
N GLU A 13 -6.56 16.73 5.28
CA GLU A 13 -7.12 15.60 6.00
C GLU A 13 -6.66 14.28 5.38
N ASP A 14 -6.43 13.28 6.24
CA ASP A 14 -6.20 11.92 5.81
C ASP A 14 -7.51 11.24 5.37
N ILE A 15 -7.40 10.28 4.45
CA ILE A 15 -8.49 9.35 4.20
C ILE A 15 -8.79 8.55 5.47
N ALA A 16 -10.08 8.28 5.73
CA ALA A 16 -10.44 7.34 6.77
C ALA A 16 -9.96 5.94 6.41
N MET A 17 -9.43 5.20 7.38
CA MET A 17 -8.96 3.83 7.16
C MET A 17 -10.06 2.90 6.61
N ALA A 18 -11.31 3.12 7.05
CA ALA A 18 -12.47 2.40 6.54
C ALA A 18 -12.73 2.66 5.04
N ASP A 19 -12.51 3.89 4.56
CA ASP A 19 -12.64 4.23 3.14
C ASP A 19 -11.51 3.60 2.32
N PHE A 20 -10.29 3.59 2.87
CA PHE A 20 -9.16 2.89 2.27
C PHE A 20 -9.45 1.39 2.09
N ALA A 21 -9.91 0.73 3.16
CA ALA A 21 -10.29 -0.67 3.13
C ALA A 21 -11.44 -0.94 2.15
N LYS A 22 -12.49 -0.11 2.16
CA LYS A 22 -13.61 -0.23 1.21
C LYS A 22 -13.16 -0.17 -0.26
N LEU A 23 -12.12 0.62 -0.54
CA LEU A 23 -11.61 0.79 -1.89
C LEU A 23 -10.68 -0.37 -2.32
N PHE A 24 -9.69 -0.71 -1.48
CA PHE A 24 -8.56 -1.55 -1.86
C PHE A 24 -8.52 -2.94 -1.23
N ALA A 25 -9.26 -3.22 -0.16
CA ALA A 25 -9.22 -4.54 0.45
C ALA A 25 -9.63 -5.64 -0.56
N PRO A 26 -9.26 -6.90 -0.33
CA PRO A 26 -9.87 -8.05 -1.01
C PRO A 26 -11.40 -7.97 -0.95
N GLY A 27 -12.08 -8.13 -2.08
CA GLY A 27 -13.52 -7.92 -2.18
C GLY A 27 -13.98 -6.45 -2.07
N GLY A 28 -13.05 -5.49 -2.02
CA GLY A 28 -13.31 -4.05 -2.09
C GLY A 28 -13.84 -3.61 -3.46
N LEU A 29 -14.04 -2.30 -3.64
CA LEU A 29 -14.62 -1.76 -4.87
C LEU A 29 -13.74 -2.03 -6.10
N MET A 30 -12.43 -1.78 -6.00
CA MET A 30 -11.51 -1.97 -7.14
C MET A 30 -11.40 -3.44 -7.54
N ASP A 31 -11.27 -4.32 -6.55
CA ASP A 31 -11.15 -5.76 -6.77
C ASP A 31 -12.43 -6.37 -7.39
N ARG A 32 -13.61 -6.02 -6.84
CA ARG A 32 -14.89 -6.48 -7.41
C ARG A 32 -15.10 -6.00 -8.84
N PHE A 33 -14.84 -4.72 -9.10
CA PHE A 33 -14.98 -4.18 -10.44
C PHE A 33 -14.03 -4.87 -11.41
N PHE A 34 -12.77 -5.05 -11.01
CA PHE A 34 -11.76 -5.74 -11.80
C PHE A 34 -12.18 -7.18 -12.14
N ALA A 35 -12.55 -7.96 -11.11
CA ALA A 35 -12.95 -9.36 -11.28
C ALA A 35 -14.18 -9.51 -12.19
N GLN A 36 -15.16 -8.62 -12.06
CA GLN A 36 -16.42 -8.69 -12.81
C GLN A 36 -16.30 -8.21 -14.26
N ASN A 37 -15.45 -7.20 -14.53
CA ASN A 37 -15.48 -6.50 -15.81
C ASN A 37 -14.19 -6.65 -16.63
N LEU A 38 -13.05 -6.84 -15.98
CA LEU A 38 -11.73 -6.66 -16.61
C LEU A 38 -10.86 -7.92 -16.61
N ALA A 39 -10.99 -8.78 -15.61
CA ALA A 39 -10.09 -9.94 -15.43
C ALA A 39 -10.04 -10.87 -16.67
N SER A 40 -11.15 -11.04 -17.38
CA SER A 40 -11.19 -11.87 -18.60
C SER A 40 -10.46 -11.22 -19.79
N LEU A 41 -10.31 -9.90 -19.79
CA LEU A 41 -9.77 -9.08 -20.87
C LEU A 41 -8.26 -8.79 -20.74
N ILE A 42 -7.66 -9.12 -19.60
CA ILE A 42 -6.29 -8.74 -19.24
C ILE A 42 -5.41 -9.99 -19.13
N ASP A 43 -4.21 -9.92 -19.70
CA ASP A 43 -3.10 -10.82 -19.42
C ASP A 43 -2.30 -10.27 -18.22
N MET A 44 -2.25 -11.07 -17.15
CA MET A 44 -1.60 -10.75 -15.88
C MET A 44 -0.35 -11.62 -15.64
N THR A 45 0.13 -12.35 -16.64
CA THR A 45 1.25 -13.30 -16.48
C THR A 45 2.62 -12.62 -16.38
N GLY A 46 2.74 -11.40 -16.90
CA GLY A 46 3.96 -10.59 -16.85
C GLY A 46 4.01 -9.59 -15.71
N GLN A 47 5.15 -8.92 -15.55
CA GLN A 47 5.35 -7.85 -14.58
C GLN A 47 4.43 -6.64 -14.83
N ASP A 48 4.17 -6.33 -16.10
CA ASP A 48 3.18 -5.33 -16.50
C ASP A 48 1.97 -6.03 -17.13
N TRP A 49 0.79 -5.61 -16.69
CA TRP A 49 -0.46 -6.13 -17.23
C TRP A 49 -0.71 -5.57 -18.63
N ASN A 50 -1.26 -6.41 -19.51
CA ASN A 50 -1.60 -6.04 -20.88
C ASN A 50 -3.02 -6.44 -21.25
N TRP A 51 -3.68 -5.70 -22.14
CA TRP A 51 -4.93 -6.17 -22.74
C TRP A 51 -4.64 -7.37 -23.62
N LYS A 52 -5.48 -8.41 -23.55
CA LYS A 52 -5.38 -9.55 -24.45
C LYS A 52 -5.67 -9.12 -25.89
N GLN A 53 -4.87 -9.60 -26.83
CA GLN A 53 -4.91 -9.17 -28.24
C GLN A 53 -6.16 -9.67 -29.00
N ASP A 54 -6.80 -10.72 -28.50
CA ASP A 54 -8.03 -11.32 -29.04
C ASP A 54 -9.31 -10.64 -28.53
N ALA A 55 -9.20 -9.79 -27.50
CA ALA A 55 -10.31 -8.97 -27.06
C ALA A 55 -10.63 -7.97 -28.17
N ARG A 56 -11.82 -8.07 -28.77
CA ARG A 56 -12.32 -7.16 -29.83
C ARG A 56 -12.18 -5.67 -29.48
N PHE A 57 -12.07 -5.34 -28.19
CA PHE A 57 -11.96 -4.00 -27.63
C PHE A 57 -10.54 -3.63 -27.15
N GLY A 58 -9.58 -4.56 -27.13
CA GLY A 58 -8.27 -4.39 -26.47
C GLY A 58 -7.42 -3.23 -27.00
N ARG A 59 -7.65 -2.79 -28.25
CA ARG A 59 -6.95 -1.63 -28.84
C ARG A 59 -7.53 -0.28 -28.44
N ASP A 60 -8.81 -0.24 -28.06
CA ASP A 60 -9.50 1.00 -27.69
C ASP A 60 -9.50 1.24 -26.16
N LEU A 61 -9.03 0.27 -25.39
CA LEU A 61 -8.96 0.35 -23.94
C LEU A 61 -7.69 1.08 -23.49
N SER A 62 -7.87 2.04 -22.59
CA SER A 62 -6.79 2.86 -22.04
C SER A 62 -5.75 2.02 -21.29
N LYS A 63 -4.48 2.11 -21.71
CA LYS A 63 -3.34 1.53 -20.97
C LYS A 63 -3.14 2.19 -19.61
N ALA A 64 -3.41 3.49 -19.49
CA ALA A 64 -3.31 4.20 -18.22
C ALA A 64 -4.33 3.66 -17.20
N THR A 65 -5.55 3.36 -17.65
CA THR A 65 -6.57 2.72 -16.80
C THR A 65 -6.12 1.34 -16.34
N LEU A 66 -5.55 0.54 -17.24
CA LEU A 66 -5.00 -0.77 -16.89
C LEU A 66 -3.91 -0.66 -15.80
N LYS A 67 -2.98 0.30 -15.96
CA LYS A 67 -1.93 0.53 -14.97
C LYS A 67 -2.50 0.92 -13.60
N ASN A 68 -3.57 1.71 -13.56
CA ASN A 68 -4.23 2.06 -12.30
C ASN A 68 -4.83 0.85 -11.58
N PHE A 69 -5.39 -0.14 -12.31
CA PHE A 69 -5.87 -1.38 -11.69
C PHE A 69 -4.72 -2.27 -11.20
N GLN A 70 -3.61 -2.33 -11.94
CA GLN A 70 -2.41 -3.01 -11.46
C GLN A 70 -1.89 -2.37 -10.17
N LEU A 71 -1.77 -1.04 -10.13
CA LEU A 71 -1.38 -0.30 -8.92
C LEU A 71 -2.34 -0.55 -7.75
N ALA A 72 -3.65 -0.60 -8.00
CA ALA A 72 -4.63 -0.92 -6.96
C ALA A 72 -4.43 -2.35 -6.41
N ALA A 73 -4.09 -3.32 -7.26
CA ALA A 73 -3.75 -4.67 -6.82
C ALA A 73 -2.43 -4.71 -6.04
N GLU A 74 -1.42 -3.93 -6.41
CA GLU A 74 -0.17 -3.78 -5.67
C GLU A 74 -0.42 -3.18 -4.27
N ILE A 75 -1.22 -2.11 -4.18
CA ILE A 75 -1.66 -1.53 -2.91
C ILE A 75 -2.39 -2.58 -2.06
N ARG A 76 -3.34 -3.32 -2.64
CA ARG A 76 -4.02 -4.40 -1.92
C ARG A 76 -3.04 -5.41 -1.34
N ASN A 77 -2.11 -5.89 -2.14
CA ASN A 77 -1.16 -6.93 -1.74
C ASN A 77 -0.21 -6.43 -0.64
N ALA A 78 0.19 -5.16 -0.69
CA ALA A 78 1.06 -4.55 0.30
C ALA A 78 0.37 -4.31 1.66
N PHE A 79 -0.87 -3.83 1.63
CA PHE A 79 -1.58 -3.41 2.85
C PHE A 79 -2.51 -4.49 3.42
N PHE A 80 -2.91 -5.52 2.68
CA PHE A 80 -3.80 -6.58 3.16
C PHE A 80 -3.16 -7.98 3.02
N PRO A 81 -1.97 -8.20 3.61
CA PRO A 81 -1.22 -9.45 3.44
C PRO A 81 -1.94 -10.69 3.97
N SER A 82 -2.88 -10.53 4.90
CA SER A 82 -3.70 -11.60 5.46
C SER A 82 -4.93 -11.97 4.60
N GLY A 83 -5.20 -11.21 3.54
CA GLY A 83 -6.41 -11.36 2.72
C GLY A 83 -7.70 -10.85 3.38
N GLY A 84 -7.61 -10.27 4.58
CA GLY A 84 -8.75 -9.69 5.30
C GLY A 84 -9.09 -8.26 4.87
N SER A 85 -10.10 -7.68 5.50
CA SER A 85 -10.51 -6.27 5.30
C SER A 85 -9.77 -5.27 6.19
N VAL A 86 -8.89 -5.78 7.06
CA VAL A 86 -8.07 -4.98 7.98
C VAL A 86 -6.70 -4.78 7.35
N PRO A 87 -6.28 -3.53 7.09
CA PRO A 87 -4.93 -3.28 6.60
C PRO A 87 -3.90 -3.49 7.70
N SER A 88 -2.73 -4.02 7.35
CA SER A 88 -1.60 -4.25 8.25
C SER A 88 -0.29 -4.27 7.46
N VAL A 89 0.71 -3.55 7.96
CA VAL A 89 2.07 -3.49 7.42
C VAL A 89 3.05 -3.72 8.58
N SER A 90 4.01 -4.62 8.39
CA SER A 90 5.08 -4.87 9.35
C SER A 90 6.40 -4.36 8.77
N VAL A 91 7.04 -3.44 9.49
CA VAL A 91 8.32 -2.83 9.09
C VAL A 91 9.36 -3.12 10.14
N THR A 92 10.49 -3.71 9.74
CA THR A 92 11.65 -3.86 10.61
C THR A 92 12.60 -2.68 10.41
N PHE A 93 12.81 -1.93 11.48
CA PHE A 93 13.77 -0.84 11.55
C PHE A 93 15.09 -1.37 12.11
N THR A 94 16.18 -1.14 11.38
CA THR A 94 17.53 -1.48 11.82
C THR A 94 18.33 -0.18 11.97
N PRO A 95 18.50 0.33 13.20
CA PRO A 95 19.29 1.54 13.41
C PRO A 95 20.77 1.24 13.17
N PHE A 96 21.40 1.98 12.25
CA PHE A 96 22.79 1.73 11.87
C PHE A 96 23.79 2.53 12.72
N SER A 97 23.67 3.85 12.71
CA SER A 97 24.55 4.75 13.46
C SER A 97 23.87 6.09 13.73
N LEU A 98 24.39 6.81 14.72
CA LEU A 98 24.03 8.20 15.01
C LEU A 98 25.22 9.12 14.70
N HIS A 99 24.92 10.40 14.48
CA HIS A 99 25.96 11.42 14.46
C HIS A 99 26.64 11.48 15.84
N GLY A 100 27.94 11.76 15.91
CA GLY A 100 28.70 11.72 17.17
C GLY A 100 28.21 12.68 18.26
N ASP A 101 27.45 13.72 17.87
CA ASP A 101 26.87 14.70 18.79
C ASP A 101 25.47 14.31 19.33
N ALA A 102 24.91 13.17 18.89
CA ALA A 102 23.56 12.74 19.25
C ALA A 102 23.59 11.46 20.10
N ASP A 103 23.33 11.55 21.40
CA ASP A 103 23.38 10.37 22.28
C ASP A 103 22.33 9.30 21.91
N THR A 104 21.13 9.73 21.55
CA THR A 104 19.98 8.86 21.25
C THR A 104 19.10 9.45 20.16
N ALA A 105 18.45 8.59 19.37
CA ALA A 105 17.32 8.95 18.51
C ALA A 105 16.13 8.05 18.80
N VAL A 106 14.92 8.62 18.71
CA VAL A 106 13.66 7.91 18.97
C VAL A 106 12.76 8.08 17.75
N LEU A 107 12.29 6.96 17.22
CA LEU A 107 11.19 6.90 16.27
C LEU A 107 9.97 6.32 16.99
N ASP A 108 8.88 7.09 17.05
CA ASP A 108 7.59 6.65 17.55
C ASP A 108 6.64 6.45 16.36
N VAL A 109 6.07 5.25 16.24
CA VAL A 109 5.03 4.92 15.26
C VAL A 109 3.86 4.31 16.01
N ASP A 110 2.75 5.05 16.11
CA ASP A 110 1.53 4.62 16.81
C ASP A 110 1.81 4.11 18.26
N GLY A 111 2.77 4.73 18.96
CA GLY A 111 3.18 4.35 20.32
C GLY A 111 4.20 3.21 20.38
N GLN A 112 4.58 2.61 19.25
CA GLN A 112 5.70 1.68 19.17
C GLN A 112 7.01 2.46 19.01
N ILE A 113 7.86 2.36 20.02
CA ILE A 113 9.14 3.09 20.08
C ILE A 113 10.27 2.23 19.51
N VAL A 114 10.98 2.77 18.53
CA VAL A 114 12.29 2.30 18.07
C VAL A 114 13.35 3.29 18.54
N GLN A 115 14.21 2.84 19.45
CA GLN A 115 15.32 3.66 19.95
C GLN A 115 16.64 3.27 19.28
N SER A 116 17.43 4.28 18.93
CA SER A 116 18.80 4.16 18.47
C SER A 116 19.74 4.85 19.45
N ASN A 117 20.89 4.25 19.71
CA ASN A 117 21.99 4.77 20.52
C ASN A 117 23.28 4.80 19.67
N GLN A 118 24.36 5.37 20.21
CA GLN A 118 25.68 5.42 19.58
C GLN A 118 26.24 4.03 19.20
N ALA A 119 25.97 3.01 20.02
CA ALA A 119 26.41 1.64 19.78
C ALA A 119 25.39 0.63 20.34
N GLY A 120 25.45 -0.61 19.86
CA GLY A 120 24.64 -1.72 20.38
C GLY A 120 23.18 -1.71 19.95
N ASN A 121 22.86 -1.10 18.80
CA ASN A 121 21.51 -1.10 18.25
C ASN A 121 21.08 -2.50 17.79
N ALA A 122 19.82 -2.83 18.04
CA ALA A 122 19.19 -4.06 17.57
C ALA A 122 18.00 -3.74 16.64
N PRO A 123 17.75 -4.56 15.61
CA PRO A 123 16.55 -4.43 14.79
C PRO A 123 15.27 -4.50 15.64
N SER A 124 14.29 -3.67 15.32
CA SER A 124 12.97 -3.63 15.98
C SER A 124 11.87 -3.64 14.93
N THR A 125 10.86 -4.48 15.10
CA THR A 125 9.70 -4.54 14.19
C THR A 125 8.55 -3.70 14.74
N VAL A 126 8.00 -2.86 13.87
CA VAL A 126 6.81 -2.03 14.10
C VAL A 126 5.68 -2.56 13.21
N ASN A 127 4.48 -2.69 13.75
CA ASN A 127 3.28 -3.05 13.00
C ASN A 127 2.33 -1.86 12.89
N TRP A 128 1.98 -1.46 11.69
CA TRP A 128 1.06 -0.35 11.46
C TRP A 128 -0.19 -0.83 10.69
N PRO A 129 -1.40 -0.39 11.06
CA PRO A 129 -1.72 0.42 12.24
C PRO A 129 -1.65 -0.41 13.53
N SER A 130 -1.09 0.13 14.61
CA SER A 130 -1.13 -0.53 15.94
C SER A 130 -2.18 0.11 16.83
N GLY A 131 -3.45 -0.22 16.62
CA GLY A 131 -4.51 0.30 17.49
C GLY A 131 -5.94 0.23 16.96
N MET A 132 -6.35 -0.91 16.37
CA MET A 132 -7.78 -1.23 16.31
C MET A 132 -8.22 -1.97 17.56
#